data_AF-A0A1H4P6Z5-F1
#
_entry.id   AF-A0A1H4P6Z5-F1
#
_cell.length_a   1.000
_cell.length_b   1.000
_cell.length_c   1.000
_cell.angle_alpha   90.00
_cell.angle_beta   90.00
_cell.angle_gamma   90.00
#
_symmetry.space_group_name_H-M   'P 1'
#
loop_
_entity.id
_entity.type
_entity.pdbx_description
1 polymer ?
#
loop_
_entity_poly.entity_id
_entity_poly.type
_entity_poly.pdbx_seq_one_letter_code
_entity_poly.pdbx_strand_id
1 'polypeptide(L)'
;MKKSILDPHTNALLQRARMGYSQRMLQLFLLRERSINVSQPTLSRWFAKHPAVEVDLPPDAGFQRYREHLELEQSLREHTRLLARWRGHIERKRSQGESLGSIQSDLLSRGVKTSKRSIRRELGAE
;
A
#
# COMPACT_ATOMS: atom_id res chain seq x y z
N MET A 1 -5.64 19.57 28.22
CA MET A 1 -5.16 18.88 27.00
C MET A 1 -6.24 17.94 26.50
N LYS A 2 -6.68 18.03 25.23
CA LYS A 2 -7.60 17.03 24.67
C LYS A 2 -6.85 15.69 24.58
N LYS A 3 -7.37 14.65 25.22
CA LYS A 3 -6.84 13.28 25.10
C LYS A 3 -6.96 12.84 23.64
N SER A 4 -5.86 12.38 23.06
CA SER A 4 -5.83 11.83 21.70
C SER A 4 -6.56 10.49 21.70
N ILE A 5 -7.22 10.16 20.57
CA ILE A 5 -7.81 8.83 20.33
C ILE A 5 -6.77 7.70 20.40
N LEU A 6 -5.48 8.05 20.27
CA LEU A 6 -4.37 7.11 20.35
C LEU A 6 -3.88 6.86 21.79
N ASP A 7 -4.23 7.73 22.74
CA ASP A 7 -3.72 7.64 24.12
C ASP A 7 -4.09 6.32 24.82
N PRO A 8 -5.30 5.74 24.63
CA PRO A 8 -5.62 4.41 25.16
C PRO A 8 -4.74 3.27 24.61
N HIS A 9 -4.04 3.50 23.49
CA HIS A 9 -3.22 2.50 22.80
C HIS A 9 -1.72 2.79 22.89
N THR A 10 -1.32 3.75 23.73
CA THR A 10 0.06 4.23 23.86
C THR A 10 1.07 3.08 23.99
N ASN A 11 0.87 2.18 24.96
CA ASN A 11 1.80 1.07 25.21
C ASN A 11 1.94 0.14 24.00
N ALA A 12 0.80 -0.22 23.38
CA ALA A 12 0.79 -1.11 22.22
C ALA A 12 1.48 -0.49 20.99
N LEU A 13 1.31 0.82 20.80
CA LEU A 13 1.93 1.57 19.70
C LEU A 13 3.44 1.73 19.91
N LEU A 14 3.87 2.13 21.11
CA LEU A 14 5.28 2.30 21.43
C LEU A 14 6.04 0.97 21.40
N GLN A 15 5.44 -0.11 21.90
CA GLN A 15 6.04 -1.44 21.84
C GLN A 15 6.25 -1.89 20.39
N ARG A 16 5.27 -1.69 19.50
CA ARG A 16 5.40 -2.06 18.09
C ARG A 16 6.38 -1.16 17.35
N ALA A 17 6.43 0.13 17.67
CA ALA A 17 7.45 1.04 17.13
C ALA A 17 8.87 0.54 17.49
N ARG A 18 9.08 0.07 18.72
CA ARG A 18 10.32 -0.59 19.18
C ARG A 18 10.62 -1.93 18.49
N MET A 19 9.59 -2.61 17.98
CA MET A 19 9.73 -3.81 17.15
C MET A 19 10.02 -3.49 15.67
N GLY A 20 10.25 -2.22 15.33
CA GLY A 20 10.56 -1.77 13.98
C GLY A 20 9.34 -1.51 13.08
N TYR A 21 8.11 -1.50 13.62
CA TYR A 21 6.93 -1.20 12.80
C TYR A 21 7.03 0.20 12.18
N SER A 22 6.87 0.29 10.86
CA SER A 22 6.71 1.58 10.20
C SER A 22 5.39 2.26 10.61
N GLN A 23 5.31 3.59 10.49
CA GLN A 23 4.07 4.32 10.75
C GLN A 23 2.89 3.78 9.93
N ARG A 24 3.13 3.32 8.71
CA ARG A 24 2.09 2.75 7.84
C ARG A 24 1.58 1.40 8.38
N MET A 25 2.47 0.57 8.92
CA MET A 25 2.08 -0.70 9.57
C MET A 25 1.25 -0.42 10.83
N LEU A 26 1.61 0.60 11.61
CA LEU A 26 0.86 1.01 12.78
C LEU A 26 -0.53 1.55 12.43
N GLN A 27 -0.68 2.27 11.31
CA GLN A 27 -2.01 2.64 10.81
C GLN A 27 -2.85 1.42 10.46
N LEU A 28 -2.27 0.40 9.81
CA LEU A 28 -2.97 -0.84 9.50
C LEU A 28 -3.40 -1.59 10.77
N PHE A 29 -2.52 -1.68 11.75
CA PHE A 29 -2.82 -2.25 13.07
C PHE A 29 -3.99 -1.52 13.74
N LEU A 30 -3.95 -0.19 13.80
CA LEU A 30 -5.02 0.62 14.39
C LEU A 30 -6.35 0.43 13.65
N LEU A 31 -6.32 0.40 12.33
CA LEU A 31 -7.51 0.22 11.51
C LEU A 31 -8.12 -1.18 11.71
N ARG A 32 -7.30 -2.24 11.67
CA ARG A 32 -7.77 -3.62 11.65
C ARG A 32 -8.08 -4.19 13.03
N GLU A 33 -7.23 -3.91 14.01
CA GLU A 33 -7.35 -4.50 15.35
C GLU A 33 -8.05 -3.58 16.35
N ARG A 34 -8.10 -2.27 16.08
CA ARG A 34 -8.71 -1.28 16.98
C ARG A 34 -9.85 -0.49 16.35
N SER A 35 -10.16 -0.71 15.08
CA SER A 35 -11.17 0.04 14.32
C SER A 35 -10.97 1.56 14.36
N ILE A 36 -9.71 2.01 14.50
CA ILE A 36 -9.33 3.41 14.53
C ILE A 36 -8.75 3.79 13.18
N ASN A 37 -9.49 4.63 12.45
CA ASN A 37 -8.97 5.24 11.23
C ASN A 37 -8.25 6.55 11.57
N VAL A 38 -6.92 6.55 11.48
CA VAL A 38 -6.10 7.73 11.76
C VAL A 38 -5.24 8.10 10.54
N SER A 39 -5.14 9.39 10.27
CA SER A 39 -4.27 9.89 9.19
C SER A 39 -2.79 9.84 9.60
N GLN A 40 -1.90 9.71 8.61
CA GLN A 40 -0.45 9.65 8.85
C GLN A 40 0.07 10.91 9.58
N PRO A 41 -0.37 12.15 9.24
CA PRO A 41 0.05 13.34 9.98
C PRO A 41 -0.37 13.31 11.45
N THR A 42 -1.52 12.72 11.76
CA THR A 42 -1.99 12.60 13.15
C THR A 42 -1.14 11.61 13.93
N LEU A 43 -0.83 10.45 13.33
CA LEU A 43 0.04 9.46 13.94
C LEU A 43 1.47 10.01 14.13
N SER A 44 2.01 10.71 13.14
CA SER A 44 3.34 11.34 13.20
C SER A 44 3.43 12.40 14.30
N ARG A 45 2.46 13.31 14.38
CA ARG A 45 2.39 14.31 15.48
C ARG A 45 2.25 13.66 16.85
N TRP A 46 1.56 12.52 16.94
CA TRP A 46 1.44 11.80 18.18
C TRP A 46 2.77 11.16 18.61
N PHE A 47 3.51 10.55 17.68
CA PHE A 47 4.86 10.02 17.94
C PHE A 47 5.88 11.11 18.29
N ALA A 48 5.76 12.31 17.69
CA ALA A 48 6.60 13.44 18.08
C ALA A 48 6.43 13.85 19.56
N LYS A 49 5.28 13.54 20.18
CA LYS A 49 5.01 13.77 21.60
C LYS A 49 5.30 12.56 22.49
N HIS A 50 5.42 11.37 21.90
CA HIS A 50 5.64 10.10 22.59
C HIS A 50 6.78 9.35 21.89
N PRO A 51 8.04 9.77 22.09
CA PRO A 51 9.17 9.13 21.45
C PRO A 51 9.28 7.68 21.91
N ALA A 52 9.36 6.77 20.95
CA ALA A 52 9.73 5.39 21.24
C ALA A 52 11.21 5.39 21.61
N VAL A 53 11.52 5.12 22.88
CA VAL A 53 12.91 4.85 23.30
C VAL A 53 13.44 3.69 22.48
N GLU A 54 14.60 3.85 21.85
CA GLU A 54 15.30 2.83 21.07
C GLU A 54 15.65 1.65 21.96
N VAL A 55 14.79 0.65 21.92
CA VAL A 55 15.05 -0.68 22.47
C VAL A 55 14.62 -1.61 21.36
N ASP A 56 15.59 -2.27 20.72
CA ASP A 56 15.31 -3.22 19.65
C ASP A 56 14.62 -4.44 20.26
N LEU A 57 13.29 -4.45 20.16
CA LEU A 57 12.49 -5.61 20.51
C LEU A 57 12.41 -6.53 19.29
N PRO A 58 12.49 -7.86 19.48
CA PRO A 58 12.28 -8.79 18.37
C PRO A 58 10.87 -8.59 17.76
N PRO A 59 10.74 -8.64 16.42
CA PRO A 59 9.44 -8.51 15.77
C PRO A 59 8.46 -9.61 16.20
N ASP A 60 7.19 -9.25 16.36
CA ASP A 60 6.12 -10.20 16.62
C ASP A 60 5.56 -10.81 15.32
N ALA A 61 4.67 -11.81 15.45
CA ALA A 61 4.01 -12.43 14.30
C ALA A 61 3.17 -11.44 13.47
N GLY A 62 2.75 -10.32 14.07
CA GLY A 62 2.05 -9.26 13.36
C GLY A 62 2.94 -8.51 12.38
N PHE A 63 4.22 -8.32 12.73
CA PHE A 63 5.16 -7.51 11.96
C PHE A 63 5.27 -8.00 10.52
N GLN A 64 5.55 -9.29 10.33
CA GLN A 64 5.71 -9.89 9.02
C GLN A 64 4.43 -9.76 8.18
N ARG A 65 3.26 -10.02 8.78
CA ARG A 65 1.97 -9.91 8.09
C ARG A 65 1.69 -8.48 7.58
N TYR A 66 1.96 -7.47 8.40
CA TYR A 66 1.74 -6.08 8.00
C TYR A 66 2.77 -5.61 6.97
N ARG A 67 4.01 -6.11 7.03
CA ARG A 67 5.03 -5.81 6.04
C ARG A 67 4.66 -6.37 4.66
N GLU A 68 4.31 -7.65 4.59
CA GLU A 68 3.85 -8.31 3.36
C GLU A 68 2.62 -7.61 2.76
N HIS A 69 1.67 -7.19 3.61
CA HIS A 69 0.51 -6.46 3.13
C HIS A 69 0.88 -5.14 2.43
N LEU A 70 1.84 -4.39 3.00
CA LEU A 70 2.29 -3.13 2.40
C LEU A 70 3.12 -3.33 1.14
N GLU A 71 3.94 -4.38 1.09
CA GLU A 71 4.69 -4.76 -0.11
C GLU A 71 3.71 -5.10 -1.26
N LEU A 72 2.65 -5.84 -0.98
CA LEU A 72 1.60 -6.14 -1.97
C LEU A 72 0.87 -4.87 -2.43
N GLU A 73 0.46 -3.99 -1.51
CA GLU A 73 -0.17 -2.71 -1.87
C GLU A 73 0.76 -1.82 -2.72
N GLN A 74 2.05 -1.81 -2.43
CA GLN A 74 3.03 -1.06 -3.19
C GLN A 74 3.18 -1.64 -4.61
N SER A 75 3.36 -2.96 -4.72
CA SER A 75 3.45 -3.65 -6.00
C SER A 75 2.22 -3.40 -6.89
N LEU A 76 1.01 -3.44 -6.33
CA LEU A 76 -0.22 -3.14 -7.06
C LEU A 76 -0.27 -1.67 -7.55
N ARG A 77 0.18 -0.72 -6.74
CA ARG A 77 0.24 0.70 -7.12
C ARG A 77 1.28 0.94 -8.21
N GLU A 78 2.44 0.32 -8.11
CA GLU A 78 3.49 0.38 -9.13
C GLU A 78 3.01 -0.22 -10.45
N HIS A 79 2.35 -1.39 -10.40
CA HIS A 79 1.76 -2.01 -11.58
C HIS A 79 0.71 -1.11 -12.25
N THR A 80 -0.17 -0.49 -11.46
CA THR A 80 -1.20 0.42 -11.98
C THR A 80 -0.57 1.66 -12.61
N ARG A 81 0.43 2.27 -11.97
CA ARG A 81 1.17 3.40 -12.54
C ARG A 81 1.90 3.03 -13.82
N LEU A 82 2.52 1.84 -13.86
CA LEU A 82 3.16 1.34 -15.06
C LEU A 82 2.14 1.20 -16.19
N LEU A 83 0.99 0.56 -15.93
CA LEU A 83 -0.03 0.35 -16.96
C LEU A 83 -0.64 1.67 -17.45
N ALA A 84 -0.89 2.63 -16.55
CA ALA A 84 -1.38 3.97 -16.90
C ALA A 84 -0.44 4.73 -17.84
N ARG A 85 0.88 4.55 -17.72
CA ARG A 85 1.86 5.12 -18.69
C ARG A 85 1.67 4.57 -20.10
N TRP A 86 1.15 3.34 -20.22
CA TRP A 86 0.88 2.69 -21.50
C TRP A 86 -0.54 2.91 -21.99
N ARG A 87 -1.38 3.64 -21.27
CA ARG A 87 -2.80 3.81 -21.59
C ARG A 87 -3.04 4.32 -23.02
N GLY A 88 -2.39 5.41 -23.42
CA GLY A 88 -2.55 5.97 -24.77
C GLY A 88 -2.10 5.01 -25.89
N HIS A 89 -1.10 4.16 -25.62
CA HIS A 89 -0.68 3.12 -26.54
C HIS A 89 -1.71 2.00 -26.65
N ILE A 90 -2.25 1.55 -25.51
CA ILE A 90 -3.32 0.55 -25.44
C ILE A 90 -4.57 1.05 -26.18
N GLU A 91 -5.00 2.29 -25.93
CA GLU A 91 -6.15 2.92 -26.59
C GLU A 91 -5.96 3.00 -28.11
N ARG A 92 -4.78 3.43 -28.57
CA ARG A 92 -4.45 3.46 -30.01
C ARG A 92 -4.55 2.07 -30.63
N LYS A 93 -3.94 1.07 -30.02
CA LYS A 93 -4.00 -0.33 -30.49
C LYS A 93 -5.43 -0.87 -30.54
N ARG A 94 -6.26 -0.55 -29.54
CA ARG A 94 -7.69 -0.90 -29.55
C ARG A 94 -8.45 -0.21 -30.67
N SER A 95 -8.19 1.07 -30.95
CA SER A 95 -8.83 1.79 -32.05
C SER A 95 -8.48 1.21 -33.43
N GLN A 96 -7.33 0.54 -33.55
CA GLN A 96 -6.89 -0.19 -34.73
C GLN A 96 -7.49 -1.61 -34.84
N GLY A 97 -8.38 -1.99 -33.92
CA GLY A 97 -9.03 -3.29 -33.90
C GLY A 97 -8.23 -4.41 -33.23
N GLU A 98 -7.11 -4.12 -32.57
CA GLU A 98 -6.32 -5.16 -31.93
C GLU A 98 -7.04 -5.80 -30.73
N SER A 99 -6.91 -7.13 -30.62
CA SER A 99 -7.45 -7.88 -29.49
C SER A 99 -6.66 -7.60 -28.21
N LEU A 100 -7.30 -7.77 -27.04
CA LEU A 100 -6.60 -7.64 -25.75
C LEU A 100 -5.44 -8.64 -25.62
N GLY A 101 -5.50 -9.78 -26.31
CA GLY A 101 -4.40 -10.75 -26.35
C GLY A 101 -3.19 -10.21 -27.11
N SER A 102 -3.40 -9.60 -28.28
CA SER A 102 -2.34 -8.96 -29.07
C SER A 102 -1.65 -7.84 -28.28
N ILE A 103 -2.46 -6.99 -27.66
CA ILE A 103 -1.97 -5.87 -26.84
C ILE A 103 -1.18 -6.38 -25.63
N GLN A 104 -1.66 -7.44 -24.96
CA GLN A 104 -0.92 -8.04 -23.86
C GLN A 104 0.46 -8.56 -24.31
N SER A 105 0.54 -9.24 -25.44
CA SER A 105 1.81 -9.76 -25.98
C SER A 105 2.78 -8.63 -26.36
N ASP A 106 2.29 -7.55 -26.96
CA ASP A 106 3.10 -6.36 -27.27
C ASP A 106 3.59 -5.63 -26.00
N LEU A 107 2.75 -5.52 -24.98
CA LEU A 107 3.17 -4.97 -23.69
C LEU A 107 4.24 -5.85 -23.03
N LEU A 108 4.08 -7.17 -23.09
CA LEU A 108 5.03 -8.12 -22.54
C LEU A 108 6.40 -8.05 -23.24
N SER A 109 6.42 -7.94 -24.57
CA SER A 109 7.69 -7.78 -25.33
C SER A 109 8.41 -6.48 -25.02
N ARG A 110 7.70 -5.48 -24.49
CA ARG A 110 8.22 -4.18 -24.02
C ARG A 110 8.55 -4.18 -22.52
N GLY A 111 8.49 -5.33 -21.85
CA GLY A 111 8.82 -5.49 -20.43
C GLY A 111 7.66 -5.18 -19.47
N VAL A 112 6.45 -4.92 -19.97
CA VAL A 112 5.27 -4.63 -19.16
C VAL A 112 4.50 -5.91 -18.89
N LYS A 113 4.79 -6.55 -17.75
CA LYS A 113 4.04 -7.72 -17.29
C LYS A 113 2.64 -7.30 -16.85
N THR A 114 1.62 -7.69 -17.62
CA THR A 114 0.21 -7.40 -17.32
C THR A 114 -0.72 -8.52 -17.80
N SER A 115 -1.98 -8.46 -17.39
CA SER A 115 -3.03 -9.41 -17.77
C SER A 115 -4.09 -8.74 -18.64
N LYS A 116 -4.82 -9.52 -19.47
CA LYS A 116 -5.99 -9.01 -20.22
C LYS A 116 -7.02 -8.32 -19.32
N ARG A 117 -7.19 -8.82 -18.09
CA ARG A 117 -8.10 -8.24 -17.09
C ARG A 117 -7.63 -6.86 -16.64
N SER A 118 -6.34 -6.70 -16.35
CA SER A 118 -5.75 -5.42 -15.98
C SER A 118 -5.88 -4.39 -17.11
N ILE A 119 -5.61 -4.80 -18.35
CA ILE A 119 -5.78 -3.94 -19.54
C ILE A 119 -7.24 -3.49 -19.69
N ARG A 120 -8.20 -4.42 -19.56
CA ARG A 120 -9.63 -4.08 -19.64
C ARG A 120 -10.05 -3.06 -18.59
N ARG A 121 -9.59 -3.26 -17.35
CA ARG A 121 -9.85 -2.32 -16.24
C ARG A 121 -9.24 -0.94 -16.51
N GLU A 122 -8.01 -0.87 -17.01
CA GLU A 122 -7.35 0.40 -17.35
C GLU A 122 -8.13 1.19 -18.41
N LEU A 123 -8.76 0.48 -19.35
CA LEU A 123 -9.62 1.08 -20.39
C LEU A 123 -11.00 1.52 -19.88
N GLY A 124 -11.33 1.29 -18.60
CA GLY A 124 -12.64 1.63 -18.03
C GLY A 124 -13.80 0.80 -18.60
N ALA A 125 -13.51 -0.34 -19.21
CA ALA A 125 -14.50 -1.24 -19.82
C ALA A 125 -14.97 -2.33 -18.83
N GLU A 126 -15.37 -1.92 -17.62
CA GLU A 126 -16.04 -2.79 -16.63
C GLU A 126 -17.55 -2.90 -16.91
#